data_AF-A0A534XMY5-F1
#
_entry.id   AF-A0A534XMY5-F1
#
_cell.length_a   1.000
_cell.length_b   1.000
_cell.length_c   1.000
_cell.angle_alpha   90.00
_cell.angle_beta   90.00
_cell.angle_gamma   90.00
#
_symmetry.space_group_name_H-M   'P 1'
#
loop_
_entity.id
_entity.type
_entity.pdbx_description
1 polymer ?
#
loop_
_entity_poly.entity_id
_entity_poly.type
_entity_poly.pdbx_seq_one_letter_code
_entity_poly.pdbx_strand_id
1 'polypeptide(L)'
;MKAWMLLAALGAALGAPAAARAGHSLPIHPVSTELGVRVIATTDQLRTALGVTAPTGALVLEVEPEGPAAKGGLKAGDVVTRVGDEAVGDAGDILDAIASRKPGSEVPVEYVRSAETQVATVTLAPARPGLLRFGRSPFQPLSAQPRMERELKDLQERFQRRLEDLDARLRQLEKRNDPPAAHL
;
A
#
# COMPACT_ATOMS: atom_id res chain seq x y z
N MET A 1 -46.23 1.44 39.80
CA MET A 1 -44.84 1.55 40.31
C MET A 1 -43.99 0.56 39.52
N LYS A 2 -43.10 0.86 38.59
CA LYS A 2 -42.53 2.06 37.96
C LYS A 2 -42.20 1.59 36.51
N ALA A 3 -42.83 2.14 35.48
CA ALA A 3 -42.18 3.05 34.53
C ALA A 3 -40.65 3.01 34.60
N TRP A 4 -39.99 2.52 33.54
CA TRP A 4 -38.72 3.00 32.98
C TRP A 4 -38.68 2.55 31.50
N MET A 5 -39.34 3.37 30.68
CA MET A 5 -39.09 3.55 29.26
C MET A 5 -37.93 4.56 29.09
N LEU A 6 -37.19 4.41 27.98
CA LEU A 6 -36.41 5.44 27.27
C LEU A 6 -35.12 5.99 27.92
N LEU A 7 -33.98 5.67 27.29
CA LEU A 7 -32.85 6.53 26.89
C LEU A 7 -31.73 5.57 26.41
N ALA A 8 -30.98 5.75 25.33
CA ALA A 8 -30.79 6.87 24.44
C ALA A 8 -30.26 6.32 23.10
N ALA A 9 -30.79 6.85 22.01
CA ALA A 9 -30.10 6.87 20.73
C ALA A 9 -28.99 7.92 20.82
N LEU A 10 -27.72 7.56 20.63
CA LEU A 10 -26.72 8.45 20.03
C LEU A 10 -25.39 7.74 19.75
N GLY A 11 -24.85 7.95 18.54
CA GLY A 11 -23.43 7.75 18.21
C GLY A 11 -23.12 6.35 17.66
N ALA A 12 -22.58 6.15 16.47
CA ALA A 12 -21.88 7.05 15.59
C ALA A 12 -22.02 6.58 14.14
N ALA A 13 -22.31 7.51 13.25
CA ALA A 13 -21.97 7.37 11.83
C ALA A 13 -20.43 7.39 11.73
N LEU A 14 -19.82 6.21 11.60
CA LEU A 14 -18.39 6.07 11.37
C LEU A 14 -18.18 5.05 10.26
N GLY A 15 -17.80 5.58 9.10
CA GLY A 15 -16.98 4.91 8.11
C GLY A 15 -17.61 3.69 7.43
N ALA A 16 -18.03 3.88 6.18
CA ALA A 16 -18.00 2.78 5.23
C ALA A 16 -16.65 2.05 5.36
N PRO A 17 -16.61 0.71 5.35
CA PRO A 17 -15.36 0.02 5.08
C PRO A 17 -14.97 0.45 3.67
N ALA A 18 -13.98 1.33 3.56
CA ALA A 18 -13.16 1.42 2.37
C ALA A 18 -12.72 -0.02 2.12
N ALA A 19 -13.33 -0.65 1.12
CA ALA A 19 -13.03 -2.00 0.74
C ALA A 19 -11.52 -2.06 0.59
N ALA A 20 -10.87 -2.76 1.52
CA ALA A 20 -9.52 -3.22 1.37
C ALA A 20 -9.53 -4.01 0.07
N ARG A 21 -9.06 -3.37 -1.01
CA ARG A 21 -8.93 -3.99 -2.31
C ARG A 21 -7.87 -5.06 -2.11
N ALA A 22 -8.34 -6.29 -2.00
CA ALA A 22 -7.56 -7.48 -1.76
C ALA A 22 -6.39 -7.54 -2.75
N GLY A 23 -5.27 -8.06 -2.24
CA GLY A 23 -3.97 -8.20 -2.89
C GLY A 23 -3.93 -8.02 -4.41
N HIS A 24 -3.34 -6.91 -4.84
CA HIS A 24 -2.67 -6.90 -6.14
C HIS A 24 -1.38 -7.71 -5.97
N SER A 25 -1.47 -9.03 -6.17
CA SER A 25 -0.31 -9.78 -6.62
C SER A 25 0.13 -9.07 -7.90
N LEU A 26 1.21 -8.28 -7.83
CA LEU A 26 1.77 -7.66 -9.03
C LEU A 26 2.09 -8.81 -9.99
N PRO A 27 1.35 -8.95 -11.10
CA PRO A 27 1.77 -9.89 -12.12
C PRO A 27 3.20 -9.54 -12.49
N ILE A 28 4.09 -10.53 -12.48
CA ILE A 28 5.45 -10.35 -12.97
C ILE A 28 5.33 -10.22 -14.50
N HIS A 29 4.89 -9.07 -14.97
CA HIS A 29 4.98 -8.72 -16.36
C HIS A 29 6.44 -8.35 -16.62
N PRO A 30 7.12 -9.01 -17.56
CA PRO A 30 8.40 -8.52 -18.05
C PRO A 30 8.13 -7.20 -18.79
N VAL A 31 8.03 -6.10 -18.03
CA VAL A 31 8.03 -4.75 -18.61
C VAL A 31 9.36 -4.59 -19.30
N SER A 32 9.30 -4.55 -20.63
CA SER A 32 10.46 -4.37 -21.48
C SER A 32 10.79 -2.89 -21.68
N THR A 33 10.03 -2.00 -21.02
CA THR A 33 10.08 -0.54 -21.16
C THR A 33 10.05 0.14 -19.80
N GLU A 34 10.67 1.32 -19.72
CA GLU A 34 10.64 2.17 -18.52
C GLU A 34 10.28 3.62 -18.87
N LEU A 35 9.59 4.28 -17.94
CA LEU A 35 9.32 5.73 -18.00
C LEU A 35 10.38 6.53 -17.21
N GLY A 36 11.09 5.90 -16.28
CA GLY A 36 12.14 6.56 -15.49
C GLY A 36 11.63 7.46 -14.37
N VAL A 37 10.38 7.32 -13.91
CA VAL A 37 9.80 8.11 -12.81
C VAL A 37 9.66 7.27 -11.54
N ARG A 38 9.74 7.90 -10.37
CA ARG A 38 9.23 7.32 -9.12
C ARG A 38 7.99 8.10 -8.70
N VAL A 39 6.90 7.38 -8.49
CA VAL A 39 5.61 7.98 -8.15
C VAL A 39 5.02 7.39 -6.88
N ILE A 40 4.11 8.13 -6.27
CA ILE A 40 3.21 7.63 -5.23
C ILE A 40 1.76 7.92 -5.61
N ALA A 41 0.85 7.06 -5.19
CA ALA A 41 -0.58 7.34 -5.32
C ALA A 41 -0.94 8.61 -4.53
N THR A 42 -1.75 9.48 -5.14
CA THR A 42 -2.25 10.67 -4.46
C THR A 42 -3.54 10.40 -3.70
N THR A 43 -3.69 11.01 -2.54
CA THR A 43 -4.97 11.07 -1.82
C THR A 43 -5.82 12.23 -2.35
N ASP A 44 -7.13 12.18 -2.15
CA ASP A 44 -8.06 13.24 -2.57
C ASP A 44 -7.67 14.61 -1.99
N GLN A 45 -7.20 14.62 -0.74
CA GLN A 45 -6.73 15.84 -0.06
C GLN A 45 -5.51 16.44 -0.77
N LEU A 46 -4.55 15.60 -1.17
CA LEU A 46 -3.34 16.04 -1.86
C LEU A 46 -3.66 16.57 -3.26
N ARG A 47 -4.55 15.90 -4.00
CA ARG A 47 -5.02 16.37 -5.32
C ARG A 47 -5.70 17.73 -5.23
N THR A 48 -6.57 17.91 -4.24
CA THR A 48 -7.26 19.19 -4.01
C THR A 48 -6.26 20.31 -3.72
N ALA A 49 -5.27 20.04 -2.86
CA ALA A 49 -4.23 21.01 -2.51
C ALA A 49 -3.34 21.40 -3.72
N LEU A 50 -3.16 20.48 -4.66
CA LEU A 50 -2.35 20.67 -5.88
C LEU A 50 -3.16 21.17 -7.09
N GLY A 51 -4.47 21.38 -6.94
CA GLY A 51 -5.36 21.84 -8.02
C GLY A 51 -5.65 20.78 -9.08
N VAL A 52 -5.55 19.49 -8.73
CA VAL A 52 -5.81 18.37 -9.64
C VAL A 52 -7.29 18.03 -9.61
N THR A 53 -7.98 18.21 -10.74
CA THR A 53 -9.42 17.91 -10.90
C THR A 53 -9.70 16.45 -11.25
N ALA A 54 -8.69 15.69 -11.67
CA ALA A 54 -8.83 14.29 -12.02
C ALA A 54 -9.18 13.43 -10.78
N PRO A 55 -10.01 12.37 -10.96
CA PRO A 55 -10.40 11.47 -9.87
C PRO A 55 -9.26 10.55 -9.41
N THR A 56 -8.20 10.44 -10.20
CA THR A 56 -6.99 9.65 -9.91
C THR A 56 -5.76 10.45 -10.33
N GLY A 57 -4.63 10.17 -9.68
CA GLY A 57 -3.35 10.75 -10.07
C GLY A 57 -2.19 10.17 -9.28
N ALA A 58 -1.03 10.09 -9.91
CA ALA A 58 0.21 9.67 -9.28
C ALA A 58 1.18 10.85 -9.19
N LEU A 59 1.61 11.20 -7.98
CA LEU A 59 2.57 12.27 -7.75
C LEU A 59 3.98 11.78 -8.05
N VAL A 60 4.69 12.48 -8.92
CA VAL A 60 6.09 12.25 -9.25
C VAL A 60 6.97 12.76 -8.11
N LEU A 61 7.62 11.84 -7.42
CA LEU A 61 8.60 12.14 -6.36
C LEU A 61 9.98 12.44 -6.93
N GLU A 62 10.40 11.65 -7.91
CA GLU A 62 11.70 11.80 -8.55
C GLU A 62 11.61 11.38 -10.02
N VAL A 63 12.38 12.07 -10.86
CA VAL A 63 12.60 11.72 -12.25
C VAL A 63 14.06 11.32 -12.40
N GLU A 64 14.30 10.18 -13.05
CA GLU A 64 15.65 9.71 -13.30
C GLU A 64 16.41 10.70 -14.20
N PRO A 65 17.60 11.16 -13.78
CA PRO A 65 18.46 11.97 -14.63
C PRO A 65 18.73 11.25 -15.95
N GLU A 66 18.56 11.96 -17.06
CA GLU A 66 18.70 11.42 -18.44
C GLU A 66 17.73 10.29 -18.81
N GLY A 67 16.75 9.99 -17.95
CA GLY A 67 15.70 9.02 -18.22
C GLY A 67 14.65 9.52 -19.23
N PRO A 68 13.77 8.62 -19.71
CA PRO A 68 12.68 8.95 -20.64
C PRO A 68 11.84 10.15 -20.20
N ALA A 69 11.34 10.12 -18.97
CA ALA A 69 10.53 11.20 -18.41
C ALA A 69 11.27 12.53 -18.31
N ALA A 70 12.57 12.53 -17.97
CA ALA A 70 13.37 13.75 -17.95
C ALA A 70 13.51 14.34 -19.36
N LYS A 71 13.74 13.49 -20.37
CA LYS A 71 13.79 13.91 -21.78
C LYS A 71 12.45 14.43 -22.29
N GLY A 72 11.34 13.89 -21.77
CA GLY A 72 9.98 14.37 -22.03
C GLY A 72 9.57 15.61 -21.24
N GLY A 73 10.45 16.16 -20.38
CA GLY A 73 10.18 17.41 -19.64
C GLY A 73 9.37 17.25 -18.35
N LEU A 74 9.12 16.01 -17.90
CA LEU A 74 8.54 15.72 -16.60
C LEU A 74 9.51 16.06 -15.48
N LYS A 75 8.97 16.49 -14.34
CA LYS A 75 9.72 16.94 -13.16
C LYS A 75 9.11 16.36 -11.89
N ALA A 76 9.90 16.33 -10.83
CA ALA A 76 9.38 16.07 -9.49
C ALA A 76 8.35 17.15 -9.11
N GLY A 77 7.26 16.73 -8.49
CA GLY A 77 6.12 17.59 -8.15
C GLY A 77 4.98 17.54 -9.17
N ASP A 78 5.17 16.91 -10.34
CA ASP A 78 4.10 16.71 -11.31
C ASP A 78 3.11 15.64 -10.83
N VAL A 79 1.82 15.83 -11.08
CA VAL A 79 0.81 14.79 -10.84
C VAL A 79 0.38 14.21 -12.17
N VAL A 80 0.81 12.98 -12.47
CA VAL A 80 0.44 12.25 -13.68
C VAL A 80 -0.97 11.72 -13.52
N THR A 81 -1.85 12.04 -14.47
CA THR A 81 -3.26 11.63 -14.45
C THR A 81 -3.56 10.59 -15.52
N ARG A 82 -2.81 10.59 -16.62
CA ARG A 82 -3.01 9.68 -17.75
C ARG A 82 -1.69 9.37 -18.46
N VAL A 83 -1.53 8.12 -18.90
CA VAL A 83 -0.40 7.68 -19.74
C VAL A 83 -0.97 6.98 -20.95
N GLY A 84 -0.76 7.55 -22.13
CA GLY A 84 -1.41 7.10 -23.34
C GLY A 84 -2.92 7.26 -23.21
N ASP A 85 -3.64 6.14 -23.24
CA ASP A 85 -5.10 6.08 -23.14
C ASP A 85 -5.58 5.63 -21.76
N GLU A 86 -4.66 5.29 -20.85
CA GLU A 86 -4.96 4.70 -19.55
C GLU A 86 -4.86 5.74 -18.43
N ALA A 87 -5.90 5.80 -17.60
CA ALA A 87 -5.93 6.64 -16.41
C ALA A 87 -4.99 6.07 -15.35
N VAL A 88 -4.24 6.96 -14.69
CA VAL A 88 -3.21 6.57 -13.73
C VAL A 88 -3.60 7.08 -12.34
N GLY A 89 -3.65 6.17 -11.37
CA GLY A 89 -3.81 6.45 -9.95
C GLY A 89 -2.59 6.05 -9.13
N ASP A 90 -1.82 5.08 -9.58
CA ASP A 90 -0.64 4.59 -8.87
C ASP A 90 0.50 4.15 -9.80
N ALA A 91 1.56 3.58 -9.21
CA ALA A 91 2.73 3.13 -9.95
C ALA A 91 2.44 1.87 -10.81
N GLY A 92 1.49 1.03 -10.40
CA GLY A 92 1.07 -0.17 -11.13
C GLY A 92 0.37 0.21 -12.43
N ASP A 93 -0.55 1.18 -12.39
CA ASP A 93 -1.25 1.66 -13.59
C ASP A 93 -0.28 2.19 -14.66
N ILE A 94 0.81 2.87 -14.24
CA ILE A 94 1.85 3.32 -15.18
C ILE A 94 2.55 2.14 -15.84
N LEU A 95 2.87 1.10 -15.06
CA LEU A 95 3.54 -0.10 -15.56
C LEU A 95 2.65 -0.84 -16.56
N ASP A 96 1.36 -0.99 -16.25
CA ASP A 96 0.40 -1.63 -17.14
C ASP A 96 0.25 -0.84 -18.46
N ALA A 97 0.16 0.49 -18.37
CA ALA A 97 0.05 1.37 -19.54
C ALA A 97 1.26 1.34 -20.49
N ILE A 98 2.46 1.00 -19.97
CA ILE A 98 3.69 0.87 -20.77
C ILE A 98 4.04 -0.58 -21.11
N ALA A 99 3.47 -1.57 -20.42
CA ALA A 99 3.78 -2.99 -20.59
C ALA A 99 3.44 -3.49 -21.99
N SER A 100 2.36 -2.98 -22.60
CA SER A 100 1.92 -3.32 -23.95
C SER A 100 2.71 -2.59 -25.05
N ARG A 101 3.58 -1.65 -24.69
CA ARG A 101 4.26 -0.74 -25.62
C ARG A 101 5.70 -1.17 -25.90
N LYS A 102 6.18 -0.81 -27.09
CA LYS A 102 7.56 -1.12 -27.51
C LYS A 102 8.55 -0.07 -27.02
N PRO A 103 9.79 -0.46 -26.70
CA PRO A 103 10.88 0.50 -26.51
C PRO A 103 11.03 1.42 -27.73
N GLY A 104 11.26 2.70 -27.50
CA GLY A 104 11.36 3.73 -28.53
C GLY A 104 10.01 4.29 -29.00
N SER A 105 8.88 3.79 -28.50
CA SER A 105 7.57 4.40 -28.80
C SER A 105 7.36 5.68 -28.00
N GLU A 106 6.75 6.66 -28.65
CA GLU A 106 6.31 7.90 -28.02
C GLU A 106 4.94 7.70 -27.36
N VAL A 107 4.79 8.17 -26.13
CA VAL A 107 3.57 8.06 -25.35
C VAL A 107 3.22 9.45 -24.80
N PRO A 108 2.00 9.95 -25.05
CA PRO A 108 1.54 11.17 -24.41
C PRO A 108 1.29 10.89 -22.93
N VAL A 109 1.85 11.71 -22.06
CA VAL A 109 1.66 11.66 -20.61
C VAL A 109 0.97 12.96 -20.20
N GLU A 110 -0.24 12.84 -19.68
CA GLU A 110 -0.96 13.96 -19.11
C GLU A 110 -0.57 14.13 -17.65
N TYR A 111 -0.18 15.35 -17.30
CA TYR A 111 0.24 15.70 -15.97
C TYR A 111 -0.28 17.08 -15.58
N VAL A 112 -0.44 17.30 -14.29
CA VAL A 112 -0.81 18.59 -13.72
C VAL A 112 0.41 19.19 -13.04
N ARG A 113 0.74 20.44 -13.39
CA ARG A 113 1.79 21.24 -12.76
C ARG A 113 1.24 22.64 -12.53
N SER A 114 1.37 23.15 -11.30
CA SER A 114 0.84 24.47 -10.94
C SER A 114 -0.66 24.63 -11.22
N ALA A 115 -1.46 23.58 -10.96
CA ALA A 115 -2.90 23.51 -11.25
C ALA A 115 -3.30 23.59 -12.74
N GLU A 116 -2.33 23.48 -13.66
CA GLU A 116 -2.58 23.43 -15.10
C GLU A 116 -2.32 22.02 -15.65
N THR A 117 -3.25 21.52 -16.46
CA THR A 117 -3.08 20.25 -17.18
C THR A 117 -2.20 20.48 -18.40
N GLN A 118 -1.13 19.69 -18.49
CA GLN A 118 -0.15 19.70 -19.58
C GLN A 118 0.03 18.29 -20.12
N VAL A 119 0.51 18.21 -21.36
CA VAL A 119 0.80 16.93 -22.02
C VAL A 119 2.26 16.91 -22.42
N ALA A 120 2.99 15.91 -21.95
CA ALA A 120 4.37 15.64 -22.33
C ALA A 120 4.42 14.41 -23.23
N THR A 121 5.07 14.50 -24.38
CA THR A 121 5.38 13.32 -25.19
C THR A 121 6.66 12.70 -24.67
N VAL A 122 6.57 11.46 -24.17
CA VAL A 122 7.70 10.74 -23.60
C VAL A 122 8.06 9.55 -24.48
N THR A 123 9.32 9.47 -24.92
CA THR A 123 9.83 8.31 -25.66
C THR A 123 10.30 7.23 -24.69
N LEU A 124 9.62 6.08 -24.67
CA LEU A 124 9.94 4.98 -23.75
C LEU A 124 11.34 4.41 -24.02
N ALA A 125 12.12 4.17 -22.97
CA ALA A 125 13.39 3.44 -23.08
C ALA A 125 13.18 1.96 -22.80
N PRO A 126 14.06 1.07 -23.31
CA PRO A 126 14.06 -0.32 -22.88
C PRO A 126 14.34 -0.41 -21.38
N ALA A 127 13.55 -1.21 -20.67
CA ALA A 127 13.77 -1.46 -19.26
C ALA A 127 15.17 -2.05 -19.06
N ARG A 128 15.99 -1.41 -18.21
CA ARG A 128 17.35 -1.88 -17.96
C ARG A 128 17.30 -3.19 -17.15
N PRO A 129 17.81 -4.33 -17.69
CA PRO A 129 17.84 -5.57 -16.93
C PRO A 129 18.80 -5.43 -15.74
N GLY A 130 18.36 -5.82 -14.55
CA GLY A 130 19.18 -5.81 -13.33
C GLY A 130 18.84 -4.72 -12.32
N LEU A 131 17.97 -3.76 -12.67
CA LEU A 131 17.41 -2.82 -11.70
C LEU A 131 15.99 -3.26 -11.34
N LEU A 132 15.87 -4.05 -10.28
CA LEU A 132 14.61 -4.30 -9.57
C LEU A 132 14.06 -2.98 -9.01
N ARG A 133 13.49 -2.18 -9.89
CA ARG A 133 12.78 -0.93 -9.62
C ARG A 133 11.41 -1.24 -10.20
N PHE A 134 10.49 -1.88 -9.47
CA PHE A 134 9.82 -1.42 -8.27
C PHE A 134 9.39 -2.65 -7.44
N GLY A 135 9.50 -2.56 -6.10
CA GLY A 135 9.12 -3.67 -5.20
C GLY A 135 9.90 -3.73 -3.89
N ARG A 136 10.99 -2.97 -3.73
CA ARG A 136 11.35 -2.47 -2.41
C ARG A 136 10.55 -1.21 -2.15
N SER A 137 9.30 -1.39 -1.74
CA SER A 137 8.70 -0.40 -0.84
C SER A 137 9.73 -0.10 0.25
N PRO A 138 9.97 1.16 0.65
CA PRO A 138 10.66 1.43 1.91
C PRO A 138 9.95 0.76 3.11
N PHE A 139 8.72 0.29 2.88
CA PHE A 139 7.97 -0.64 3.70
C PHE A 139 7.88 -2.04 3.08
N GLN A 140 9.00 -2.65 2.70
CA GLN A 140 9.06 -4.10 2.73
C GLN A 140 8.78 -4.44 4.20
N PRO A 141 7.64 -5.05 4.55
CA PRO A 141 7.32 -5.26 5.95
C PRO A 141 8.50 -6.04 6.55
N LEU A 142 8.94 -5.65 7.74
CA LEU A 142 10.03 -6.31 8.48
C LEU A 142 9.79 -7.84 8.66
N SER A 143 8.60 -8.32 8.31
CA SER A 143 8.26 -9.74 8.19
C SER A 143 8.98 -10.47 7.06
N ALA A 144 9.54 -9.79 6.05
CA ALA A 144 10.24 -10.44 4.93
C ALA A 144 11.73 -10.76 5.22
N GLN A 145 12.13 -10.80 6.49
CA GLN A 145 13.45 -11.30 6.88
C GLN A 145 13.33 -12.78 7.29
N PRO A 146 13.88 -13.74 6.53
CA PRO A 146 13.77 -15.18 6.83
C PRO A 146 14.33 -15.57 8.22
N ARG A 147 15.20 -14.73 8.78
CA ARG A 147 15.79 -14.91 10.11
C ARG A 147 14.85 -14.48 11.23
N MET A 148 14.14 -13.37 11.05
CA MET A 148 13.22 -12.81 12.05
C MET A 148 11.94 -13.65 12.16
N GLU A 149 11.44 -14.18 11.05
CA GLU A 149 10.25 -15.04 11.04
C GLU A 149 10.45 -16.34 11.83
N ARG A 150 11.67 -16.91 11.78
CA ARG A 150 12.06 -18.05 12.63
C ARG A 150 12.11 -17.67 14.10
N GLU A 151 12.74 -16.54 14.44
CA GLU A 151 12.81 -16.07 15.82
C GLU A 151 11.43 -15.75 16.40
N LEU A 152 10.52 -15.20 15.60
CA LEU A 152 9.17 -14.88 16.02
C LEU A 152 8.35 -16.14 16.25
N LYS A 153 8.47 -17.15 15.37
CA LYS A 153 7.85 -18.46 15.54
C LYS A 153 8.36 -19.16 16.81
N ASP A 154 9.67 -19.17 17.02
CA ASP A 154 10.29 -19.77 18.20
C ASP A 154 9.88 -19.03 19.48
N LEU A 155 9.77 -17.69 19.43
CA LEU A 155 9.31 -16.88 20.56
C LEU A 155 7.84 -17.15 20.88
N GLN A 156 7.00 -17.30 19.85
CA GLN A 156 5.59 -17.61 20.01
C GLN A 156 5.37 -19.01 20.60
N GLU A 157 6.13 -20.01 20.16
CA GLU A 157 6.10 -21.36 20.75
C GLU A 157 6.55 -21.36 22.22
N ARG A 158 7.61 -20.61 22.57
CA ARG A 158 8.05 -20.46 23.97
C ARG A 158 6.98 -19.82 24.84
N PHE A 159 6.28 -18.83 24.30
CA PHE A 159 5.21 -18.16 25.03
C PHE A 159 4.03 -19.11 25.27
N GLN A 160 3.63 -19.87 24.25
CA GLN A 160 2.53 -20.83 24.33
C GLN A 160 2.76 -21.89 25.40
N ARG A 161 3.96 -22.51 25.43
CA ARG A 161 4.31 -23.52 26.44
C ARG A 161 4.31 -22.95 27.86
N ARG A 162 4.70 -21.69 28.00
CA ARG A 162 4.70 -21.02 29.31
C ARG A 162 3.29 -20.77 29.83
N LEU A 163 2.35 -20.44 28.95
CA LEU A 163 0.94 -20.29 29.30
C LEU A 163 0.33 -21.63 29.73
N GLU A 164 0.62 -22.72 29.02
CA GLU A 164 0.16 -24.07 29.42
C GLU A 164 0.71 -24.51 30.78
N ASP A 165 1.99 -24.24 31.06
CA ASP A 165 2.59 -24.54 32.36
C ASP A 165 1.94 -23.72 33.49
N LEU A 166 1.62 -22.44 33.23
CA LEU A 166 0.92 -21.59 34.19
C LEU A 166 -0.50 -22.10 34.47
N ASP A 167 -1.24 -22.51 33.45
CA ASP A 167 -2.57 -23.09 33.61
C ASP A 167 -2.55 -24.43 34.33
N ALA A 168 -1.52 -25.25 34.12
CA ALA A 168 -1.33 -26.49 34.86
C ALA A 168 -1.05 -26.21 36.35
N ARG A 169 -0.22 -25.20 36.65
CA ARG A 169 0.09 -24.77 38.02
C ARG A 169 -1.12 -24.17 38.73
N LEU A 170 -1.91 -23.35 38.04
CA LEU A 170 -3.14 -22.76 38.59
C LEU A 170 -4.14 -23.86 38.98
N ARG A 171 -4.35 -24.85 38.11
CA ARG A 171 -5.22 -26.00 38.42
C ARG A 171 -4.74 -26.83 39.60
N GLN A 172 -3.42 -26.96 39.78
CA GLN A 172 -2.86 -27.62 40.97
C GLN A 172 -3.09 -26.82 42.25
N LEU A 173 -3.00 -25.48 42.18
CA LEU A 173 -3.28 -24.60 43.31
C LEU A 173 -4.76 -24.60 43.67
N GLU A 174 -5.66 -24.57 42.70
CA GLU A 174 -7.11 -24.66 42.93
C GLU A 174 -7.48 -25.98 43.62
N LYS A 175 -7.02 -27.13 43.11
CA LYS A 175 -7.26 -28.45 43.75
C LYS A 175 -6.73 -28.56 45.17
N ARG A 176 -5.66 -27.82 45.48
CA ARG A 176 -5.05 -27.83 46.81
C ARG A 176 -5.75 -26.86 47.77
N ASN A 177 -6.54 -25.93 47.24
CA ASN A 177 -7.25 -24.91 48.00
C ASN A 177 -8.78 -25.12 48.03
N ASP A 178 -9.29 -26.20 47.42
CA ASP A 178 -10.66 -26.69 47.64
C ASP A 178 -10.78 -27.21 49.09
N PRO A 179 -11.54 -26.54 49.98
CA PRO A 179 -11.79 -27.06 51.31
C PRO A 179 -12.66 -28.32 51.21
N PRO A 180 -12.41 -29.36 52.02
CA PRO A 180 -13.27 -30.53 52.04
C PRO A 180 -14.70 -30.08 52.35
N ALA A 181 -15.64 -30.47 51.49
CA ALA A 181 -17.06 -30.27 51.73
C ALA A 181 -17.37 -30.74 53.15
N ALA A 182 -17.75 -29.81 54.01
CA ALA A 182 -18.25 -30.10 55.33
C ALA A 182 -19.58 -30.85 55.16
N HIS A 183 -19.48 -32.18 55.10
CA HIS A 183 -20.61 -33.07 55.25
C HIS A 183 -21.04 -33.00 56.73
N LEU A 184 -22.16 -32.31 56.97
CA LEU A 184 -23.01 -32.48 58.15
C LEU A 184 -24.36 -33.01 57.66
#